data_AF-K2DJR6-F1
#
_entry.id   AF-K2DJR6-F1
#
_cell.length_a   1.000
_cell.length_b   1.000
_cell.length_c   1.000
_cell.angle_alpha   90.00
_cell.angle_beta   90.00
_cell.angle_gamma   90.00
#
_symmetry.space_group_name_H-M   'P 1'
#
loop_
_entity.id
_entity.type
_entity.pdbx_description
1 polymer ?
#
loop_
_entity_poly.entity_id
_entity_poly.type
_entity_poly.pdbx_seq_one_letter_code
_entity_poly.pdbx_strand_id
1 'polypeptide(L)'
;MISKIVLQSLSKDKLSVFLFHKVPQQCDPLVPADVNMARFEQLLDHTFSKLHVLPLEEAIGRLQAGTLPRRAACITFDDGYPDWLAGVAPAL
;
A
#
# COMPACT_ATOMS: atom_id res chain seq x y z
N MET A 1 -10.28 -17.62 -21.56
CA MET A 1 -10.63 -16.96 -20.28
C MET A 1 -10.01 -17.76 -19.13
N ILE A 2 -9.20 -17.13 -18.28
CA ILE A 2 -8.66 -17.79 -17.08
C ILE A 2 -9.78 -17.85 -16.03
N SER A 3 -10.04 -19.03 -15.45
CA SER A 3 -11.07 -19.19 -14.43
C SER A 3 -10.76 -18.35 -13.18
N LYS A 4 -11.80 -17.79 -12.56
CA LYS A 4 -11.72 -17.08 -11.28
C LYS A 4 -11.03 -17.92 -10.20
N ILE A 5 -11.22 -19.25 -10.22
CA ILE A 5 -10.59 -20.19 -9.28
C ILE A 5 -9.06 -20.21 -9.45
N VAL A 6 -8.58 -20.19 -10.70
CA VAL A 6 -7.14 -20.19 -11.01
C VAL A 6 -6.51 -18.87 -10.55
N LEU A 7 -7.12 -17.72 -10.90
CA LEU A 7 -6.68 -16.40 -10.41
C LEU A 7 -6.70 -16.32 -8.88
N GLN A 8 -7.69 -16.97 -8.27
CA GLN A 8 -7.84 -16.98 -6.83
C GLN A 8 -6.77 -17.82 -6.13
N SER A 9 -6.31 -18.90 -6.75
CA SER A 9 -5.22 -19.74 -6.24
C SER A 9 -3.87 -19.01 -6.33
N LEU A 10 -3.61 -18.33 -7.45
CA LEU A 10 -2.37 -17.57 -7.67
C LEU A 10 -2.16 -16.41 -6.68
N SER A 11 -3.24 -15.89 -6.11
CA SER A 11 -3.23 -14.81 -5.13
C SER A 11 -3.37 -15.28 -3.68
N LYS A 12 -3.44 -16.60 -3.43
CA LYS A 12 -3.49 -17.14 -2.07
C LYS A 12 -2.13 -16.95 -1.38
N ASP A 13 -2.16 -16.54 -0.12
CA ASP A 13 -0.97 -16.36 0.73
C ASP A 13 0.07 -15.41 0.10
N LYS A 14 -0.39 -14.44 -0.68
CA LYS A 14 0.44 -13.37 -1.26
C LYS A 14 0.20 -12.07 -0.51
N LEU A 15 1.30 -11.48 -0.04
CA LEU A 15 1.32 -10.15 0.53
C LEU A 15 1.84 -9.17 -0.53
N SER A 16 1.07 -8.13 -0.83
CA SER A 16 1.55 -6.99 -1.64
C SER A 16 2.11 -5.91 -0.73
N VAL A 17 3.29 -5.38 -1.03
CA VAL A 17 3.87 -4.25 -0.28
C VAL A 17 3.94 -3.05 -1.20
N PHE A 18 3.29 -1.96 -0.80
CA PHE A 18 3.28 -0.69 -1.53
C PHE A 18 4.23 0.27 -0.83
N LEU A 19 5.36 0.53 -1.49
CA LEU A 19 6.41 1.39 -0.97
C LEU A 19 6.28 2.81 -1.52
N PHE A 20 6.27 3.79 -0.64
CA PHE A 20 6.35 5.21 -0.95
C PHE A 20 7.66 5.79 -0.43
N HIS A 21 8.46 6.39 -1.32
CA HIS A 21 9.67 7.12 -0.92
C HIS A 21 9.31 8.54 -0.49
N LYS A 22 8.59 9.30 -1.33
CA LYS A 22 8.16 10.66 -1.03
C LYS A 22 6.68 10.82 -1.39
N VAL A 23 5.96 11.60 -0.59
CA VAL A 23 4.57 11.99 -0.85
C VAL A 23 4.45 13.49 -0.54
N PRO A 24 4.93 14.37 -1.43
CA PRO A 24 4.93 15.80 -1.17
C PRO A 24 3.52 16.40 -1.35
N GLN A 25 3.26 17.56 -0.76
CA GLN A 25 2.02 18.31 -1.04
C GLN A 25 1.95 18.74 -2.51
N GLN A 26 3.08 19.20 -3.06
CA GLN A 26 3.25 19.55 -4.46
C GLN A 26 4.49 18.86 -5.03
N CYS A 27 4.38 18.27 -6.21
CA CYS A 27 5.52 17.63 -6.87
C CYS A 27 6.57 18.67 -7.27
N ASP A 28 7.83 18.27 -7.21
CA ASP A 28 8.93 19.05 -7.77
C ASP A 28 8.81 19.07 -9.31
N PRO A 29 9.02 20.22 -10.00
CA PRO A 29 9.02 20.27 -11.45
C PRO A 29 10.01 19.32 -12.15
N LEU A 30 11.09 18.92 -11.46
CA LEU A 30 12.06 17.94 -11.96
C LEU A 30 11.56 16.51 -11.85
N VAL A 31 10.59 16.24 -10.97
CA VAL A 31 9.99 14.91 -10.75
C VAL A 31 8.45 15.02 -10.73
N PRO A 32 7.83 15.48 -11.83
CA PRO A 32 6.39 15.78 -11.85
C PRO A 32 5.51 14.53 -11.75
N ALA A 33 6.09 13.34 -11.94
CA ALA A 33 5.40 12.06 -11.87
C ALA A 33 5.33 11.47 -10.45
N ASP A 34 5.96 12.12 -9.46
CA ASP A 34 5.84 11.71 -8.06
C ASP A 34 4.38 11.68 -7.61
N VAL A 35 4.08 10.78 -6.69
CA VAL A 35 2.76 10.72 -6.05
C VAL A 35 2.68 11.84 -5.02
N ASN A 36 1.97 12.93 -5.35
CA ASN A 36 1.65 13.95 -4.35
C ASN A 36 0.54 13.49 -3.38
N MET A 37 0.31 14.30 -2.35
CA MET A 37 -0.70 14.02 -1.32
C MET A 37 -2.10 13.77 -1.91
N ALA A 38 -2.56 14.61 -2.83
CA ALA A 38 -3.88 14.45 -3.44
C ALA A 38 -4.01 13.11 -4.21
N ARG A 39 -2.95 12.69 -4.90
CA ARG A 39 -2.90 11.39 -5.58
C ARG A 39 -2.82 10.23 -4.58
N PHE A 40 -2.11 10.42 -3.47
CA PHE A 40 -2.03 9.44 -2.40
C PHE A 40 -3.39 9.21 -1.73
N GLU A 41 -4.14 10.27 -1.41
CA GLU A 41 -5.53 10.16 -0.89
C GLU A 41 -6.44 9.41 -1.86
N GLN A 42 -6.33 9.67 -3.17
CA GLN A 42 -7.06 8.89 -4.17
C GLN A 42 -6.68 7.39 -4.16
N LEU A 43 -5.41 7.06 -3.91
CA LEU A 43 -4.99 5.67 -3.76
C LEU A 43 -5.61 5.05 -2.50
N LEU A 44 -5.67 5.78 -1.38
CA LEU A 44 -6.34 5.34 -0.16
C LEU A 44 -7.82 5.00 -0.42
N ASP A 45 -8.55 5.96 -0.98
CA ASP A 45 -9.99 5.86 -1.18
C ASP A 45 -10.40 4.80 -2.23
N HIS A 46 -9.58 4.59 -3.26
CA HIS A 46 -9.99 3.77 -4.41
C HIS A 46 -9.22 2.47 -4.57
N THR A 47 -7.95 2.44 -4.17
CA THR A 47 -7.10 1.26 -4.32
C THR A 47 -7.02 0.50 -3.00
N PHE A 48 -6.58 1.17 -1.94
CA PHE A 48 -6.36 0.53 -0.64
C PHE A 48 -7.67 0.15 0.06
N SER A 49 -8.77 0.87 -0.18
CA SER A 49 -10.12 0.49 0.27
C SER A 49 -10.60 -0.88 -0.25
N LYS A 50 -9.97 -1.42 -1.30
CA LYS A 50 -10.24 -2.76 -1.87
C LYS A 50 -9.27 -3.83 -1.37
N LEU A 51 -8.34 -3.51 -0.49
CA LEU A 51 -7.32 -4.42 0.05
C LEU A 51 -7.56 -4.67 1.54
N HIS A 52 -6.97 -5.73 2.06
CA HIS A 52 -6.84 -5.91 3.51
C HIS A 52 -5.49 -5.32 3.92
N VAL A 53 -5.47 -4.02 4.18
CA VAL A 53 -4.24 -3.33 4.62
C VAL A 53 -3.96 -3.74 6.07
N LEU A 54 -2.77 -4.28 6.31
CA LEU A 54 -2.32 -4.78 7.61
C LEU A 54 -1.03 -4.09 8.03
N PRO A 55 -0.81 -3.89 9.35
CA PRO A 55 0.52 -3.61 9.87
C PRO A 55 1.51 -4.69 9.41
N LEU A 56 2.74 -4.28 9.07
CA LEU A 56 3.73 -5.20 8.49
C LEU A 56 4.04 -6.40 9.40
N GLU A 57 4.15 -6.17 10.72
CA GLU A 57 4.38 -7.22 11.70
C GLU A 57 3.25 -8.27 11.69
N GLU A 58 2.00 -7.82 11.68
CA GLU A 58 0.84 -8.72 11.60
C GLU A 58 0.82 -9.50 10.28
N ALA A 59 1.11 -8.82 9.16
CA ALA A 59 1.15 -9.44 7.85
C ALA A 59 2.22 -10.54 7.77
N ILE A 60 3.41 -10.32 8.35
CA ILE A 60 4.47 -11.33 8.44
C ILE A 60 4.01 -12.53 9.27
N GLY A 61 3.44 -12.30 10.45
CA GLY A 61 2.94 -13.38 11.31
C GLY A 61 1.86 -14.23 10.63
N ARG A 62 0.90 -13.58 9.96
CA ARG A 62 -0.16 -14.28 9.20
C ARG A 62 0.39 -15.02 7.98
N LEU A 63 1.38 -14.45 7.29
CA LEU A 63 2.03 -15.10 6.15
C LEU A 63 2.74 -16.39 6.59
N GLN A 64 3.51 -16.34 7.68
CA GLN A 64 4.19 -17.51 8.26
C GLN A 64 3.19 -18.58 8.73
N ALA A 65 2.07 -18.16 9.32
CA ALA A 65 1.01 -19.05 9.79
C ALA A 65 0.10 -19.59 8.66
N GLY A 66 0.24 -19.13 7.41
CA GLY A 66 -0.66 -19.51 6.31
C GLY A 66 -2.10 -19.03 6.49
N THR A 67 -2.30 -17.90 7.19
CA THR A 67 -3.62 -17.32 7.53
C THR A 67 -3.82 -15.92 6.96
N LEU A 68 -2.99 -15.54 5.98
CA LEU A 68 -3.06 -14.23 5.36
C LEU A 68 -4.39 -14.06 4.62
N PRO A 69 -5.14 -12.96 4.84
CA PRO A 69 -6.37 -12.73 4.11
C PRO A 69 -6.07 -12.55 2.62
N ARG A 70 -7.06 -12.85 1.77
CA ARG A 70 -6.94 -12.58 0.34
C ARG A 70 -6.76 -11.07 0.11
N ARG A 71 -5.91 -10.69 -0.84
CA ARG A 71 -5.61 -9.27 -1.15
C ARG A 71 -5.02 -8.53 0.06
N ALA A 72 -4.22 -9.21 0.88
CA ALA A 72 -3.48 -8.57 1.95
C ALA A 72 -2.45 -7.60 1.37
N ALA A 73 -2.32 -6.44 2.01
CA ALA A 73 -1.35 -5.43 1.62
C ALA A 73 -0.72 -4.75 2.84
N CYS A 74 0.48 -4.24 2.65
CA CYS A 74 1.10 -3.27 3.56
C CYS A 74 1.43 -1.99 2.79
N ILE A 75 1.34 -0.86 3.48
CA ILE A 75 1.83 0.43 2.99
C ILE A 75 3.09 0.74 3.79
N THR A 76 4.21 0.99 3.11
CA THR A 76 5.50 1.28 3.74
C THR A 76 6.07 2.59 3.22
N PHE A 77 6.89 3.22 4.07
CA PHE A 77 7.44 4.55 3.87
C PHE A 77 8.92 4.53 4.23
N ASP A 78 9.79 4.89 3.28
CA ASP A 78 11.25 4.84 3.44
C ASP A 78 11.85 6.26 3.60
N ASP A 79 13.14 6.37 3.90
CA ASP A 79 13.91 7.63 4.03
C ASP A 79 13.53 8.60 5.17
N GLY A 80 12.32 8.52 5.73
CA GLY A 80 11.93 9.27 6.93
C GLY A 80 11.66 10.76 6.70
N TYR A 81 10.94 11.10 5.63
CA TYR A 81 10.58 12.50 5.33
C TYR A 81 9.74 13.13 6.48
N PRO A 82 10.12 14.30 7.01
CA PRO A 82 9.46 14.91 8.17
C PRO A 82 8.02 15.36 7.87
N ASP A 83 7.75 15.80 6.63
CA ASP A 83 6.44 16.30 6.20
C ASP A 83 5.34 15.24 6.30
N TRP A 84 5.70 13.96 6.39
CA TRP A 84 4.74 12.88 6.58
C TRP A 84 4.00 12.95 7.89
N LEU A 85 4.60 13.50 8.95
CA LEU A 85 3.91 13.67 10.23
C LEU A 85 2.68 14.56 10.12
N ALA A 86 2.73 15.58 9.25
CA ALA A 86 1.63 16.52 9.04
C ALA A 86 0.74 16.15 7.83
N GLY A 87 1.24 15.34 6.89
CA GLY A 87 0.52 14.95 5.67
C GLY A 87 0.07 13.49 5.67
N VAL A 88 1.01 12.57 5.41
CA VAL A 88 0.72 11.14 5.22
C VAL A 88 0.15 10.48 6.47
N ALA A 89 0.77 10.67 7.63
CA ALA A 89 0.39 10.01 8.87
C ALA A 89 -1.08 10.26 9.28
N PRO A 90 -1.62 11.49 9.23
CA PRO A 90 -3.04 11.72 9.55
C PRO A 90 -4.03 11.21 8.48
N ALA A 91 -3.56 10.84 7.28
CA ALA A 91 -4.43 10.29 6.23
C ALA A 91 -4.56 8.76 6.28
N LEU A 92 -3.66 8.07 7.00
CA LEU A 92 -3.69 6.62 7.21
C LEU A 92 -4.65 6.23 8.34
#